data_AF-A0A482VXF8-F1
#
_entry.id   AF-A0A482VXF8-F1
#
_cell.length_a   1.000
_cell.length_b   1.000
_cell.length_c   1.000
_cell.angle_alpha   90.00
_cell.angle_beta   90.00
_cell.angle_gamma   90.00
#
_symmetry.space_group_name_H-M   'P 1'
#
loop_
_entity.id
_entity.type
_entity.pdbx_description
1 polymer ?
#
loop_
_entity_poly.entity_id
_entity_poly.type
_entity_poly.pdbx_seq_one_letter_code
_entity_poly.pdbx_strand_id
1 'polypeptide(L)'
;MGSTINLTCLVRFAPEPPPSMLWAHNAQVINFDSPRGGISLVTEKGQVTTSRLLIQKAVQSDSGLYTCTPSNANAASVRVHILNGNE
;
A
#
# COMPACT_ATOMS: atom_id res chain seq x y z
N MET A 1 -13.08 -9.60 14.28
CA MET A 1 -11.77 -8.97 14.55
C MET A 1 -10.90 -9.24 13.32
N GLY A 2 -10.61 -8.22 12.53
CA GLY A 2 -9.78 -8.36 11.32
C GLY A 2 -8.36 -7.87 11.61
N SER A 3 -7.36 -8.61 11.12
CA SER A 3 -5.95 -8.22 11.22
C SER A 3 -5.67 -6.91 10.51
N THR A 4 -4.55 -6.26 10.81
CA THR A 4 -4.11 -5.06 10.08
C THR A 4 -3.16 -5.47 8.97
N ILE A 5 -3.42 -5.04 7.73
CA ILE A 5 -2.48 -5.20 6.62
C ILE A 5 -1.47 -4.06 6.70
N ASN A 6 -0.19 -4.38 6.67
CA ASN A 6 0.90 -3.40 6.59
C ASN A 6 1.76 -3.71 5.38
N LEU A 7 1.60 -2.92 4.32
CA LEU A 7 2.42 -3.01 3.12
C LEU A 7 3.44 -1.89 3.14
N THR A 8 4.72 -2.26 3.09
CA THR A 8 5.83 -1.30 3.04
C THR A 8 6.50 -1.37 1.68
N CYS A 9 6.50 -0.26 0.97
CA CYS A 9 7.20 -0.07 -0.29
C CYS A 9 8.46 0.76 -0.05
N LEU A 10 9.61 0.21 -0.48
CA LEU A 10 10.93 0.81 -0.29
C LEU A 10 11.50 1.18 -1.64
N VAL A 11 11.73 2.48 -1.85
CA VAL A 11 12.40 3.00 -3.05
C VAL A 11 13.87 3.20 -2.72
N ARG A 12 14.72 2.34 -3.29
CA ARG A 12 16.18 2.39 -3.15
C ARG A 12 16.79 2.84 -4.48
N PHE A 13 17.97 3.47 -4.41
CA PHE A 13 18.77 3.84 -5.58
C PHE A 13 18.08 4.80 -6.57
N ALA A 14 17.08 5.57 -6.13
CA ALA A 14 16.56 6.67 -6.91
C ALA A 14 17.57 7.84 -6.90
N PRO A 15 17.84 8.52 -8.02
CA PRO A 15 18.75 9.66 -8.07
C PRO A 15 18.33 10.78 -7.12
N GLU A 16 17.01 10.94 -6.95
CA GLU A 16 16.37 11.88 -6.04
C GLU A 16 15.16 11.20 -5.36
N PRO A 17 14.73 11.63 -4.16
CA PRO A 17 13.52 11.11 -3.53
C PRO A 17 12.27 11.37 -4.40
N PRO A 18 11.35 10.39 -4.57
CA PRO A 18 10.13 10.59 -5.33
C PRO A 18 9.30 11.75 -4.77
N PRO A 19 8.87 12.73 -5.60
CA PRO A 19 7.96 13.77 -5.14
C PRO A 19 6.61 13.21 -4.68
N SER A 20 6.14 12.10 -5.26
CA SER A 20 4.92 11.41 -4.86
C SER A 20 5.04 9.88 -4.94
N MET A 21 4.22 9.21 -4.12
CA MET A 21 4.04 7.75 -4.10
C MET A 21 2.55 7.46 -4.25
N LEU A 22 2.19 6.67 -5.25
CA LEU A 22 0.82 6.24 -5.51
C LEU A 22 0.65 4.78 -5.06
N TRP A 23 -0.49 4.47 -4.46
CA TRP A 23 -0.91 3.10 -4.20
C TRP A 23 -2.17 2.77 -4.98
N ALA A 24 -2.24 1.56 -5.52
CA ALA A 24 -3.40 1.02 -6.21
C ALA A 24 -3.76 -0.37 -5.68
N HIS A 25 -5.06 -0.66 -5.59
CA HIS A 25 -5.63 -1.98 -5.32
C HIS A 25 -6.43 -2.42 -6.53
N ASN A 26 -6.07 -3.56 -7.13
CA ASN A 26 -6.71 -4.09 -8.34
C ASN A 26 -6.85 -3.05 -9.47
N ALA A 27 -5.77 -2.29 -9.72
CA ALA A 27 -5.69 -1.18 -10.68
C ALA A 27 -6.54 0.06 -10.35
N GLN A 28 -7.20 0.11 -9.19
CA GLN A 28 -7.88 1.30 -8.70
C GLN A 28 -7.00 2.04 -7.69
N VAL A 29 -6.84 3.35 -7.90
CA VAL A 29 -6.05 4.19 -6.98
C VAL A 29 -6.71 4.21 -5.60
N ILE A 30 -5.90 3.99 -4.57
CA ILE A 30 -6.34 4.10 -3.18
C ILE A 30 -6.29 5.58 -2.79
N ASN A 31 -7.47 6.14 -2.50
CA ASN A 31 -7.62 7.50 -2.01
C ASN A 31 -7.91 7.51 -0.50
N PHE A 32 -7.58 8.62 0.16
CA PHE A 32 -7.85 8.85 1.59
C PHE A 32 -9.35 8.90 1.90
N ASP A 33 -10.17 9.27 0.91
CA ASP A 33 -11.64 9.28 0.99
C ASP A 33 -12.26 7.91 0.68
N SER A 34 -11.50 6.82 0.82
CA SER A 34 -12.04 5.48 0.58
C SER A 34 -13.26 5.25 1.48
N PRO A 35 -14.42 4.87 0.92
CA PRO A 35 -15.67 4.70 1.67
C PRO A 35 -15.58 3.60 2.74
N ARG A 36 -14.53 2.79 2.69
CA ARG A 36 -14.23 1.75 3.68
C ARG A 36 -13.82 2.33 5.05
N GLY A 37 -13.07 3.44 5.06
CA GLY A 37 -12.39 3.93 6.25
C GLY A 37 -11.27 2.99 6.77
N GLY A 38 -10.45 3.48 7.71
CA GLY A 38 -9.37 2.68 8.32
C GLY A 38 -8.16 2.44 7.43
N ILE A 39 -8.02 3.22 6.35
CA ILE A 39 -6.82 3.25 5.49
C ILE A 39 -5.95 4.41 5.94
N SER A 40 -4.65 4.15 6.14
CA SER A 40 -3.64 5.17 6.43
C SER A 40 -2.45 4.97 5.51
N LEU A 41 -1.95 6.06 4.95
CA LEU A 41 -0.77 6.06 4.09
C LEU A 41 0.28 6.98 4.71
N VAL A 42 1.43 6.41 5.05
CA VAL A 42 2.56 7.15 5.63
C VAL A 42 3.72 7.08 4.65
N THR A 43 4.17 8.23 4.15
CA THR A 43 5.34 8.31 3.26
C THR A 43 6.44 9.11 3.91
N GLU A 44 7.56 8.46 4.19
CA GLU A 44 8.78 9.03 4.74
C GLU A 44 9.78 9.21 3.59
N LYS A 45 10.10 10.47 3.30
CA LYS A 45 11.11 10.85 2.30
C LYS A 45 12.47 10.96 2.96
N GLY A 46 13.49 10.40 2.33
CA GLY A 46 14.87 10.39 2.81
C GLY A 46 15.79 9.75 1.77
N GLN A 47 17.02 9.36 2.16
CA GLN A 47 17.92 8.60 1.28
C GLN A 47 17.27 7.32 0.72
N VAL A 48 16.39 6.71 1.51
CA VAL A 48 15.49 5.64 1.08
C VAL A 48 14.08 6.13 1.36
N THR A 49 13.28 6.29 0.31
CA THR A 49 11.88 6.69 0.49
C THR A 49 11.06 5.46 0.83
N THR A 50 10.33 5.56 1.94
CA THR A 50 9.54 4.46 2.49
C THR A 50 8.07 4.88 2.51
N SER A 51 7.21 4.13 1.83
CA SER A 51 5.77 4.35 1.84
C SER A 51 5.07 3.15 2.47
N ARG A 52 4.28 3.39 3.52
CA ARG A 52 3.57 2.37 4.29
C ARG A 52 2.06 2.55 4.11
N LEU A 53 1.43 1.56 3.50
CA LEU A 53 -0.02 1.45 3.42
C LEU A 53 -0.52 0.56 4.55
N LEU A 54 -1.30 1.15 5.45
CA LEU A 54 -1.92 0.50 6.59
C LEU A 54 -3.41 0.38 6.35
N ILE A 55 -3.93 -0.82 6.52
CA ILE A 55 -5.33 -1.12 6.34
C ILE A 55 -5.83 -1.85 7.59
N GLN A 56 -6.68 -1.18 8.36
CA GLN A 56 -7.23 -1.71 9.60
C GLN A 56 -8.46 -2.58 9.34
N LYS A 57 -8.71 -3.53 10.24
CA LYS A 57 -9.88 -4.42 10.21
C LYS A 57 -10.01 -5.10 8.84
N ALA A 58 -8.98 -5.86 8.46
CA ALA A 58 -8.96 -6.53 7.17
C ALA A 58 -10.18 -7.45 6.98
N VAL A 59 -10.76 -7.41 5.79
CA VAL A 59 -11.89 -8.22 5.34
C VAL A 59 -11.54 -8.94 4.05
N GLN A 60 -12.33 -9.95 3.68
CA GLN A 60 -12.08 -10.75 2.48
C GLN A 60 -11.91 -9.91 1.20
N SER A 61 -12.71 -8.83 1.06
CA SER A 61 -12.70 -7.90 -0.07
C SER A 61 -11.39 -7.10 -0.22
N ASP A 62 -10.52 -7.12 0.78
CA ASP A 62 -9.20 -6.48 0.71
C ASP A 62 -8.19 -7.34 -0.05
N SER A 63 -8.50 -8.63 -0.20
CA SER A 63 -7.68 -9.51 -1.02
C SER A 63 -7.57 -8.94 -2.44
N GLY A 64 -6.37 -8.95 -3.00
CA GLY A 64 -6.14 -8.35 -4.31
C GLY A 64 -4.69 -8.05 -4.60
N LEU A 65 -4.47 -7.44 -5.76
CA LEU A 65 -3.17 -6.96 -6.17
C LEU A 65 -2.97 -5.52 -5.68
N TYR A 66 -1.97 -5.33 -4.82
CA TYR A 66 -1.54 -4.02 -4.36
C TYR A 66 -0.30 -3.59 -5.13
N THR A 67 -0.33 -2.39 -5.71
CA THR A 67 0.78 -1.82 -6.47
C THR A 67 1.20 -0.51 -5.85
N CYS A 68 2.49 -0.35 -5.56
CA CYS A 68 3.09 0.95 -5.25
C CYS A 68 3.81 1.49 -6.47
N THR A 69 3.53 2.74 -6.83
CA THR A 69 4.11 3.43 -7.99
C THR A 69 4.76 4.74 -7.53
N PRO A 70 6.09 4.76 -7.36
CA PRO A 70 6.84 6.01 -7.24
C PRO A 70 6.77 6.82 -8.53
N SER A 71 6.83 8.15 -8.42
CA SER A 71 6.81 9.04 -9.59
C SER A 71 8.11 9.03 -10.40
N ASN A 72 9.22 8.56 -9.84
CA ASN A 72 10.56 8.57 -10.47
C ASN A 72 11.28 7.22 -10.42
N ALA A 73 10.56 6.12 -10.17
CA ALA A 73 11.12 4.78 -10.11
C ALA A 73 10.12 3.74 -10.65
N ASN A 74 10.55 2.49 -10.76
CA ASN A 74 9.68 1.41 -11.20
C ASN A 74 8.61 1.08 -10.15
N ALA A 75 7.41 0.73 -10.63
CA ALA A 75 6.34 0.24 -9.79
C ALA A 75 6.64 -1.17 -9.27
N ALA A 76 6.18 -1.49 -8.07
CA ALA A 76 6.25 -2.83 -7.48
C ALA A 76 4.85 -3.29 -7.07
N SER A 77 4.56 -4.58 -7.23
CA SER A 77 3.24 -5.15 -6.92
C SER A 77 3.35 -6.39 -6.03
N VAL A 78 2.37 -6.56 -5.14
CA VAL A 78 2.24 -7.72 -4.25
C VAL A 78 0.77 -8.15 -4.19
N ARG A 79 0.52 -9.46 -4.24
CA ARG A 79 -0.82 -10.01 -4.06
C ARG A 79 -1.04 -10.36 -2.60
N VAL A 80 -2.09 -9.81 -2.01
CA VAL A 80 -2.50 -10.08 -0.63
C VAL A 80 -3.74 -10.98 -0.64
N HIS A 81 -3.76 -11.96 0.24
CA HIS A 81 -4.90 -12.85 0.44
C HIS A 81 -5.28 -12.86 1.92
N ILE A 82 -6.50 -12.46 2.23
CA ILE A 82 -7.04 -12.49 3.59
C ILE A 82 -7.74 -13.84 3.76
N LEU A 83 -7.45 -14.55 4.84
CA LEU A 83 -8.10 -15.81 5.17
C LEU A 83 -8.94 -15.58 6.42
N ASN A 84 -10.21 -16.01 6.39
CA ASN A 84 -11.03 -16.11 7.59
C ASN A 84 -10.74 -17.47 8.21
N GLY A 85 -10.26 -17.48 9.46
CA GLY A 85 -10.03 -18.69 10.23
C GLY A 85 -11.37 -19.27 10.69
N ASN A 86 -12.02 -20.02 9.82
CA ASN A 86 -13.10 -20.94 10.16
C ASN A 86 -12.78 -22.28 9.51
N GLU A 87 -11.81 -22.95 10.11
CA GLU A 87 -11.58 -24.40 10.00
C GLU A 87 -12.25 -25.10 11.18
#